data_AF-A0AAV8FU52-F1
#
_entry.id   AF-A0AAV8FU52-F1
#
_cell.length_a   1.000
_cell.length_b   1.000
_cell.length_c   1.000
_cell.angle_alpha   90.00
_cell.angle_beta   90.00
_cell.angle_gamma   90.00
#
_symmetry.space_group_name_H-M   'P 1'
#
loop_
_entity.id
_entity.type
_entity.pdbx_description
1 polymer ?
#
loop_
_entity_poly.entity_id
_entity_poly.type
_entity_poly.pdbx_seq_one_letter_code
_entity_poly.pdbx_strand_id
1 'polypeptide(L)'
;MLSLAKSLIYRPSLLSQSKTLALILTQRCSYVNVTMKWKKDPYFDSIDILTKSKDLKILISVKNLILSLSPPETGIPISSISKLDRQLEVSGRVTAFLRKYPSFFQEFTGPKYNLPWFKLTKDAIELDQEERMVYEGKIGQIVDRLRLLLLMSRERTLPFRVVQGMLWYLGLPDNFLKNQEKLLHFGFEIVEIGDGEKGLKAPDPGQTLPLSALQRNAINESGTQLDLLSRSDIHFPLFPSKGIRLKVKIRDWLDQLQKVPYISPYEDFSDLETYSDVAEKRAAGVLHELLSIFVDNSAERRRLLCLRKHLGLPQKCHKVFERHPHVFYLLLKNKTCFVVLKEAYQANELGSVIKRHPLLNVRKKYVKLMKKSDATLRNRRTGKPVSDLNE
;
A
#
# COMPACT_ATOMS: atom_id res chain seq x y z
N MET A 1 -75.37 35.96 -18.18
CA MET A 1 -73.98 36.12 -17.72
C MET A 1 -73.08 35.22 -18.54
N LEU A 2 -71.95 35.76 -18.99
CA LEU A 2 -71.13 35.34 -20.13
C LEU A 2 -70.32 34.03 -19.96
N SER A 3 -70.37 33.18 -20.99
CA SER A 3 -69.27 32.66 -21.83
C SER A 3 -67.85 32.35 -21.25
N LEU A 4 -67.42 31.10 -21.49
CA LEU A 4 -66.08 30.57 -21.87
C LEU A 4 -64.87 30.61 -20.89
N ALA A 5 -64.29 29.42 -20.64
CA ALA A 5 -62.93 28.98 -21.07
C ALA A 5 -62.12 28.14 -20.04
N LYS A 6 -61.71 26.94 -20.50
CA LYS A 6 -60.50 26.12 -20.23
C LYS A 6 -59.61 26.40 -18.99
N SER A 7 -59.32 25.35 -18.21
CA SER A 7 -58.02 24.61 -18.29
C SER A 7 -57.92 23.50 -17.22
N LEU A 8 -57.35 22.37 -17.64
CA LEU A 8 -57.01 21.21 -16.81
C LEU A 8 -55.79 21.48 -15.93
N ILE A 9 -55.83 21.06 -14.67
CA ILE A 9 -54.63 20.73 -13.89
C ILE A 9 -54.85 19.39 -13.18
N TYR A 10 -54.20 18.36 -13.71
CA TYR A 10 -54.07 17.02 -13.11
C TYR A 10 -52.79 17.03 -12.25
N ARG A 11 -52.91 16.73 -10.96
CA ARG A 11 -51.77 16.44 -10.07
C ARG A 11 -51.88 14.98 -9.60
N PRO A 12 -50.90 14.14 -9.90
CA PRO A 12 -50.60 13.00 -9.05
C PRO A 12 -49.25 13.18 -8.36
N SER A 13 -49.25 12.89 -7.07
CA SER A 13 -48.11 12.72 -6.20
C SER A 13 -47.16 11.64 -6.74
N LEU A 14 -45.91 12.03 -7.01
CA LEU A 14 -44.84 11.09 -7.35
C LEU A 14 -44.12 10.64 -6.07
N LEU A 15 -44.44 9.41 -5.65
CA LEU A 15 -43.57 8.57 -4.83
C LEU A 15 -42.28 8.29 -5.62
N SER A 16 -41.20 9.00 -5.30
CA SER A 16 -39.85 8.63 -5.76
C SER A 16 -39.30 7.54 -4.85
N GLN A 17 -39.71 6.29 -5.10
CA GLN A 17 -38.96 5.12 -4.64
C GLN A 17 -37.81 4.90 -5.63
N SER A 18 -36.61 5.37 -5.26
CA SER A 18 -35.38 4.95 -5.93
C SER A 18 -35.18 3.46 -5.62
N LYS A 19 -35.54 2.59 -6.57
CA LYS A 19 -35.29 1.15 -6.50
C LYS A 19 -33.80 0.91 -6.74
N THR A 20 -33.05 0.67 -5.67
CA THR A 20 -31.72 0.06 -5.72
C THR A 20 -31.86 -1.31 -6.38
N LEU A 21 -31.36 -1.47 -7.61
CA LEU A 21 -31.37 -2.75 -8.31
C LEU A 21 -30.40 -3.69 -7.60
N ALA A 22 -30.94 -4.68 -6.88
CA ALA A 22 -30.17 -5.82 -6.39
C ALA A 22 -29.47 -6.50 -7.58
N LEU A 23 -28.14 -6.40 -7.64
CA LEU A 23 -27.31 -7.04 -8.66
C LEU A 23 -27.21 -8.54 -8.37
N ILE A 24 -28.29 -9.28 -8.67
CA ILE A 24 -28.28 -10.75 -8.70
C ILE A 24 -27.59 -11.17 -10.00
N LEU A 25 -26.25 -11.21 -9.98
CA LEU A 25 -25.46 -11.75 -11.08
C LEU A 25 -25.00 -13.15 -10.72
N THR A 26 -25.70 -14.15 -11.28
CA THR A 26 -25.31 -15.55 -11.23
C THR A 26 -23.87 -15.73 -11.73
N GLN A 27 -23.11 -16.62 -11.07
CA GLN A 27 -21.76 -16.97 -11.47
C GLN A 27 -21.75 -17.47 -12.93
N ARG A 28 -21.18 -16.68 -13.85
CA ARG A 28 -21.08 -17.03 -15.27
C ARG A 28 -19.74 -17.70 -15.58
N CYS A 29 -18.69 -17.39 -14.82
CA CYS A 29 -17.38 -18.01 -14.95
C CYS A 29 -17.36 -19.34 -14.19
N SER A 30 -17.58 -20.44 -14.90
CA SER A 30 -17.65 -21.81 -14.34
C SER A 30 -16.32 -22.35 -13.79
N TYR A 31 -15.23 -21.59 -13.86
CA TYR A 31 -13.90 -22.04 -13.42
C TYR A 31 -13.59 -21.60 -11.99
N VAL A 32 -14.24 -22.26 -11.03
CA VAL A 32 -14.26 -21.92 -9.58
C VAL A 32 -12.89 -22.10 -8.90
N ASN A 33 -11.96 -22.83 -9.52
CA ASN A 33 -10.62 -23.12 -8.98
C ASN A 33 -9.50 -22.89 -10.02
N VAL A 34 -9.42 -21.67 -10.56
CA VAL A 34 -8.21 -21.25 -11.30
C VAL A 34 -7.02 -21.35 -10.36
N THR A 35 -6.15 -22.34 -10.56
CA THR A 35 -4.84 -22.39 -9.91
C THR A 35 -3.80 -22.19 -11.00
N MET A 36 -3.15 -21.04 -10.98
CA MET A 36 -2.02 -20.77 -11.87
C MET A 36 -0.75 -21.23 -11.15
N LYS A 37 0.12 -21.97 -11.85
CA LYS A 37 1.45 -22.27 -11.31
C LYS A 37 2.19 -20.95 -11.15
N TRP A 38 2.47 -20.56 -9.91
CA TRP A 38 3.35 -19.43 -9.64
C TRP A 38 4.70 -19.68 -10.30
N LYS A 39 5.19 -18.69 -11.03
CA LYS A 39 6.52 -18.72 -11.63
C LYS A 39 7.29 -17.51 -11.14
N LYS A 40 8.51 -17.77 -10.71
CA LYS A 40 9.48 -16.75 -10.34
C LYS A 40 9.76 -15.83 -11.52
N ASP A 41 9.77 -14.53 -11.28
CA ASP A 41 10.07 -13.51 -12.28
C ASP A 41 11.36 -12.78 -11.86
N PRO A 42 12.50 -13.03 -12.56
CA PRO A 42 13.78 -12.43 -12.21
C PRO A 42 13.76 -10.89 -12.18
N TYR A 43 12.87 -10.27 -12.97
CA TYR A 43 12.75 -8.81 -12.99
C TYR A 43 12.36 -8.28 -11.60
N PHE A 44 11.25 -8.74 -11.04
CA PHE A 44 10.78 -8.29 -9.73
C PHE A 44 11.72 -8.69 -8.59
N ASP A 45 12.37 -9.85 -8.71
CA ASP A 45 13.32 -10.34 -7.71
C ASP A 45 14.65 -9.56 -7.70
N SER A 46 14.95 -8.82 -8.77
CA SER A 46 16.12 -7.95 -8.85
C SER A 46 15.90 -6.55 -8.27
N ILE A 47 14.65 -6.17 -8.02
CA ILE A 47 14.30 -4.83 -7.56
C ILE A 47 14.69 -4.67 -6.08
N ASP A 48 15.70 -3.83 -5.83
CA ASP A 48 16.27 -3.66 -4.49
C ASP A 48 15.26 -3.16 -3.46
N ILE A 49 14.37 -2.23 -3.83
CA ILE A 49 13.36 -1.68 -2.89
C ILE A 49 12.41 -2.77 -2.39
N LEU A 50 12.04 -3.72 -3.25
CA LEU A 50 11.18 -4.85 -2.89
C LEU A 50 11.95 -5.86 -2.03
N THR A 51 13.18 -6.20 -2.41
CA THR A 51 13.96 -7.23 -1.73
C THR A 51 14.54 -6.81 -0.38
N LYS A 52 14.81 -5.52 -0.19
CA LYS A 52 15.35 -4.95 1.07
C LYS A 52 14.26 -4.34 1.96
N SER A 53 12.99 -4.34 1.55
CA SER A 53 11.88 -3.68 2.27
C SER A 53 11.79 -4.02 3.76
N LYS A 54 11.95 -5.31 4.14
CA LYS A 54 11.92 -5.74 5.54
C LYS A 54 13.06 -5.14 6.36
N ASP A 55 14.29 -5.23 5.85
CA ASP A 55 15.47 -4.70 6.51
C ASP A 55 15.41 -3.16 6.56
N LEU A 56 14.89 -2.52 5.51
CA LEU A 56 14.69 -1.08 5.43
C LEU A 56 13.73 -0.57 6.52
N LYS A 57 12.60 -1.26 6.74
CA LYS A 57 11.65 -0.92 7.80
C LYS A 57 12.33 -0.90 9.17
N ILE A 58 13.08 -1.97 9.48
CA ILE A 58 13.81 -2.08 10.75
C ILE A 58 14.85 -0.96 10.87
N LEU A 59 15.60 -0.70 9.80
CA LEU A 59 16.62 0.33 9.76
C LEU A 59 16.04 1.73 10.07
N ILE A 60 14.92 2.08 9.45
CA ILE A 60 14.25 3.38 9.68
C ILE A 60 13.71 3.46 11.11
N SER A 61 13.10 2.40 11.64
CA SER A 61 12.64 2.39 13.04
C SER A 61 13.79 2.60 14.03
N VAL A 62 14.94 1.96 13.80
CA VAL A 62 16.15 2.14 14.63
C VAL A 62 16.70 3.56 14.50
N LYS A 63 16.79 4.09 13.28
CA LYS A 63 17.22 5.47 13.01
C LYS A 63 16.35 6.48 13.76
N ASN A 64 15.02 6.40 13.60
CA ASN A 64 14.06 7.29 14.26
C ASN A 64 14.19 7.24 15.78
N LEU A 65 14.46 6.06 16.34
CA LEU A 65 14.67 5.93 17.77
C LEU A 65 15.97 6.59 18.23
N ILE A 66 17.10 6.36 17.55
CA ILE A 66 18.38 7.00 17.90
C ILE A 66 18.20 8.51 17.97
N LEU A 67 17.53 9.07 16.96
CA LEU A 67 17.21 10.51 16.88
C LEU A 67 16.26 10.99 17.98
N SER A 68 15.38 10.13 18.49
CA SER A 68 14.47 10.48 19.59
C SER A 68 15.13 10.46 20.97
N LEU A 69 16.20 9.68 21.13
CA LEU A 69 16.87 9.48 22.42
C LEU A 69 18.08 10.40 22.64
N SER A 70 18.69 10.89 21.55
CA SER A 70 19.89 11.71 21.64
C SER A 70 20.06 12.58 20.39
N PRO A 71 20.74 13.74 20.50
CA PRO A 71 21.19 14.46 19.32
C PRO A 71 22.03 13.57 18.38
N PRO A 72 21.99 13.81 17.06
CA PRO A 72 22.63 12.92 16.08
C PRO A 72 24.13 12.66 16.32
N GLU A 73 24.82 13.62 16.92
CA GLU A 73 26.28 13.61 17.10
C GLU A 73 26.74 12.80 18.33
N THR A 74 25.89 12.71 19.36
CA THR A 74 26.23 12.13 20.67
C THR A 74 26.16 10.60 20.66
N GLY A 75 25.26 10.02 19.86
CA GLY A 75 25.03 8.58 19.81
C GLY A 75 24.38 8.01 21.07
N ILE A 76 24.15 6.69 21.08
CA ILE A 76 23.53 5.97 22.19
C ILE A 76 24.28 4.68 22.54
N PRO A 77 24.29 4.27 23.83
CA PRO A 77 24.89 3.00 24.24
C PRO A 77 24.09 1.80 23.73
N ILE A 78 24.78 0.69 23.49
CA ILE A 78 24.20 -0.61 23.13
C ILE A 78 23.10 -1.09 24.10
N SER A 79 23.18 -0.74 25.38
CA SER A 79 22.20 -1.12 26.41
C SER A 79 20.84 -0.42 26.24
N SER A 80 20.82 0.78 25.68
CA SER A 80 19.59 1.47 25.28
C SER A 80 18.94 0.78 24.08
N ILE A 81 19.77 0.20 23.21
CA ILE A 81 19.34 -0.46 21.99
C ILE A 81 18.87 -1.89 22.27
N SER A 82 19.50 -2.62 23.20
CA SER A 82 19.14 -4.03 23.50
C SER A 82 17.73 -4.19 24.07
N LYS A 83 17.17 -3.15 24.71
CA LYS A 83 15.76 -3.12 25.13
C LYS A 83 14.77 -3.22 23.95
N LEU A 84 15.25 -3.00 22.72
CA LEU A 84 14.45 -2.98 21.49
C LEU A 84 14.35 -4.32 20.78
N ASP A 85 15.13 -5.34 21.18
CA ASP A 85 15.07 -6.68 20.58
C ASP A 85 13.63 -7.24 20.63
N ARG A 86 12.79 -6.80 21.58
CA ARG A 86 11.36 -7.20 21.69
C ARG A 86 10.40 -6.38 20.81
N GLN A 87 10.78 -5.17 20.41
CA GLN A 87 9.92 -4.24 19.64
C GLN A 87 10.21 -4.26 18.15
N LEU A 88 11.45 -4.57 17.76
CA LEU A 88 11.86 -4.69 16.37
C LEU A 88 11.75 -6.15 15.94
N GLU A 89 11.11 -6.43 14.80
CA GLU A 89 11.08 -7.77 14.18
C GLU A 89 12.46 -8.17 13.59
N VAL A 90 13.56 -7.89 14.31
CA VAL A 90 14.93 -8.23 13.87
C VAL A 90 15.12 -9.74 13.95
N SER A 91 15.61 -10.32 12.86
CA SER A 91 16.07 -11.70 12.85
C SER A 91 17.45 -11.76 13.53
N GLY A 92 17.50 -11.72 14.87
CA GLY A 92 18.72 -11.80 15.68
C GLY A 92 18.95 -10.58 16.58
N ARG A 93 20.14 -10.47 17.18
CA ARG A 93 20.53 -9.34 18.04
C ARG A 93 20.57 -8.04 17.23
N VAL A 94 19.96 -6.96 17.71
CA VAL A 94 20.00 -5.63 17.04
C VAL A 94 21.43 -5.16 16.76
N THR A 95 22.39 -5.58 17.57
CA THR A 95 23.82 -5.24 17.43
C THR A 95 24.43 -5.81 16.15
N ALA A 96 24.08 -7.05 15.80
CA ALA A 96 24.49 -7.67 14.55
C ALA A 96 23.83 -6.97 13.36
N PHE A 97 22.60 -6.50 13.52
CA PHE A 97 21.90 -5.71 12.50
C PHE A 97 22.56 -4.35 12.27
N LEU A 98 22.93 -3.62 13.32
CA LEU A 98 23.65 -2.34 13.20
C LEU A 98 24.98 -2.51 12.46
N ARG A 99 25.77 -3.52 12.86
CA ARG A 99 27.07 -3.84 12.23
C ARG A 99 26.94 -4.33 10.78
N LYS A 100 25.76 -4.78 10.36
CA LYS A 100 25.45 -5.11 8.96
C LYS A 100 25.39 -3.87 8.07
N TYR A 101 25.11 -2.68 8.64
CA TYR A 101 24.95 -1.43 7.90
C TYR A 101 25.91 -0.32 8.34
N PRO A 102 27.25 -0.50 8.21
CA PRO A 102 28.23 0.50 8.63
C PRO A 102 28.16 1.85 7.89
N SER A 103 27.51 1.93 6.72
CA SER A 103 27.28 3.22 6.05
C SER A 103 26.12 4.02 6.66
N PHE A 104 25.32 3.40 7.54
CA PHE A 104 24.27 4.06 8.31
C PHE A 104 24.64 4.28 9.77
N PHE A 105 25.23 3.26 10.39
CA PHE A 105 25.52 3.25 11.81
C PHE A 105 27.02 3.20 12.03
N GLN A 106 27.53 4.22 12.71
CA GLN A 106 28.91 4.29 13.14
C GLN A 106 29.02 3.75 14.57
N GLU A 107 29.79 2.68 14.74
CA GLU A 107 30.16 2.14 16.05
C GLU A 107 31.39 2.90 16.58
N PHE A 108 31.37 3.28 17.85
CA PHE A 108 32.48 3.92 18.56
C PHE A 108 32.52 3.51 20.03
N THR A 109 33.65 3.71 20.70
CA THR A 109 33.77 3.44 22.14
C THR A 109 33.16 4.58 22.93
N GLY A 110 32.18 4.27 23.76
CA GLY A 110 31.50 5.29 24.55
C GLY A 110 32.36 5.85 25.69
N PRO A 111 31.98 7.02 26.23
CA PRO A 111 32.70 7.65 27.35
C PRO A 111 32.55 6.90 28.67
N LYS A 112 31.58 5.97 28.77
CA LYS A 112 31.31 5.18 29.98
C LYS A 112 31.51 3.69 29.72
N TYR A 113 32.29 3.05 30.60
CA TYR A 113 32.46 1.60 30.73
C TYR A 113 33.01 0.86 29.50
N ASN A 114 33.66 1.56 28.55
CA ASN A 114 34.19 0.98 27.30
C ASN A 114 33.17 0.14 26.50
N LEU A 115 31.88 0.43 26.65
CA LEU A 115 30.82 -0.24 25.90
C LEU A 115 30.71 0.35 24.48
N PRO A 116 30.26 -0.45 23.49
CA PRO A 116 30.03 0.05 22.15
C PRO A 116 28.82 0.99 22.12
N TRP A 117 29.00 2.13 21.49
CA TRP A 117 27.98 3.13 21.22
C TRP A 117 27.76 3.24 19.71
N PHE A 118 26.55 3.61 19.33
CA PHE A 118 26.17 3.77 17.95
C PHE A 118 25.61 5.17 17.70
N LYS A 119 26.06 5.79 16.62
CA LYS A 119 25.49 7.03 16.08
C LYS A 119 25.20 6.90 14.59
N LEU A 120 24.43 7.83 14.06
CA LEU A 120 24.20 7.90 12.62
C LEU A 120 25.42 8.48 11.91
N THR A 121 25.68 8.00 10.70
CA THR A 121 26.67 8.61 9.80
C THR A 121 26.15 9.94 9.24
N LYS A 122 27.05 10.78 8.71
CA LYS A 122 26.66 12.04 8.05
C LYS A 122 25.68 11.79 6.90
N ASP A 123 25.99 10.84 6.01
CA ASP A 123 25.11 10.40 4.91
C ASP A 123 23.69 10.03 5.41
N ALA A 124 23.59 9.38 6.57
CA ALA A 124 22.29 8.98 7.14
C ALA A 124 21.53 10.15 7.76
N ILE A 125 22.22 11.13 8.34
CA ILE A 125 21.61 12.34 8.90
C ILE A 125 21.08 13.25 7.78
N GLU A 126 21.85 13.45 6.72
CA GLU A 126 21.43 14.22 5.53
C GLU A 126 20.20 13.58 4.88
N LEU A 127 20.18 12.25 4.78
CA LEU A 127 19.04 11.52 4.23
C LEU A 127 17.79 11.60 5.12
N ASP A 128 17.96 11.66 6.45
CA ASP A 128 16.87 11.91 7.39
C ASP A 128 16.29 13.33 7.22
N GLN A 129 17.15 14.34 7.01
CA GLN A 129 16.71 15.70 6.72
C GLN A 129 15.92 15.77 5.41
N GLU A 130 16.37 15.08 4.36
CA GLU A 130 15.62 14.98 3.11
C GLU A 130 14.24 14.33 3.33
N GLU A 131 14.17 13.27 4.13
CA GLU A 131 12.90 12.63 4.48
C GLU A 131 11.95 13.63 5.17
N ARG A 132 12.46 14.42 6.13
CA ARG A 132 11.66 15.45 6.82
C ARG A 132 11.16 16.54 5.87
N MET A 133 12.01 17.02 4.96
CA MET A 133 11.62 18.00 3.95
C MET A 133 10.49 17.46 3.05
N VAL A 134 10.54 16.17 2.68
CA VAL A 134 9.45 15.54 1.91
C VAL A 134 8.17 15.47 2.73
N TYR A 135 8.24 15.14 4.03
CA TYR A 135 7.07 15.19 4.90
C TYR A 135 6.50 16.61 4.96
N GLU A 136 7.31 17.62 5.25
CA GLU A 136 6.86 19.02 5.36
C GLU A 136 6.18 19.50 4.07
N GLY A 137 6.77 19.19 2.90
CA GLY A 137 6.23 19.64 1.62
C GLY A 137 5.06 18.81 1.07
N LYS A 138 4.87 17.56 1.51
CA LYS A 138 3.92 16.61 0.90
C LYS A 138 3.04 15.85 1.89
N ILE A 139 3.00 16.24 3.17
CA ILE A 139 2.22 15.53 4.20
C ILE A 139 0.76 15.34 3.81
N GLY A 140 0.12 16.34 3.19
CA GLY A 140 -1.26 16.24 2.72
C GLY A 140 -1.47 15.05 1.78
N GLN A 141 -0.62 14.89 0.76
CA GLN A 141 -0.69 13.77 -0.19
C GLN A 141 -0.44 12.41 0.46
N ILE A 142 0.40 12.36 1.49
CA ILE A 142 0.69 11.12 2.25
C ILE A 142 -0.51 10.74 3.11
N VAL A 143 -1.10 11.74 3.79
CA VAL A 143 -2.29 11.56 4.63
C VAL A 143 -3.54 11.22 3.79
N ASP A 144 -3.67 11.78 2.59
CA ASP A 144 -4.75 11.44 1.65
C ASP A 144 -4.79 9.93 1.35
N ARG A 145 -3.63 9.25 1.31
CA ARG A 145 -3.58 7.80 1.12
C ARG A 145 -4.18 7.03 2.30
N LEU A 146 -4.02 7.53 3.53
CA LEU A 146 -4.74 6.99 4.69
C LEU A 146 -6.24 7.24 4.57
N ARG A 147 -6.66 8.42 4.09
CA ARG A 147 -8.07 8.71 3.83
C ARG A 147 -8.66 7.73 2.83
N LEU A 148 -7.97 7.45 1.72
CA LEU A 148 -8.39 6.45 0.74
C LEU A 148 -8.49 5.05 1.36
N LEU A 149 -7.52 4.63 2.19
CA LEU A 149 -7.61 3.36 2.91
C LEU A 149 -8.87 3.24 3.77
N LEU A 150 -9.18 4.30 4.52
CA LEU A 150 -10.37 4.35 5.36
C LEU A 150 -11.65 4.32 4.50
N LEU A 151 -11.71 5.09 3.41
CA LEU A 151 -12.87 5.12 2.51
C LEU A 151 -13.15 3.76 1.82
N MET A 152 -12.15 2.89 1.67
CA MET A 152 -12.36 1.53 1.18
C MET A 152 -12.98 0.58 2.22
N SER A 153 -13.03 0.96 3.50
CA SER A 153 -13.62 0.14 4.55
C SER A 153 -15.14 0.37 4.64
N ARG A 154 -15.87 -0.67 5.07
CA ARG A 154 -17.35 -0.67 5.06
C ARG A 154 -17.98 0.52 5.80
N GLU A 155 -17.47 0.81 6.99
CA GLU A 155 -17.96 1.91 7.85
C GLU A 155 -17.08 3.17 7.74
N ARG A 156 -16.23 3.23 6.71
CA ARG A 156 -15.19 4.26 6.53
C ARG A 156 -14.29 4.44 7.76
N THR A 157 -14.22 3.40 8.58
CA THR A 157 -13.61 3.35 9.91
C THR A 157 -12.69 2.14 10.00
N LEU A 158 -11.54 2.29 10.65
CA LEU A 158 -10.60 1.21 10.95
C LEU A 158 -10.13 1.29 12.40
N PRO A 159 -9.97 0.15 13.11
CA PRO A 159 -9.34 0.14 14.43
C PRO A 159 -7.91 0.67 14.40
N PHE A 160 -7.50 1.37 15.45
CA PHE A 160 -6.15 1.94 15.57
C PHE A 160 -5.07 0.88 15.38
N ARG A 161 -5.26 -0.34 15.91
CA ARG A 161 -4.31 -1.45 15.73
C ARG A 161 -4.10 -1.81 14.26
N VAL A 162 -5.17 -1.77 13.47
CA VAL A 162 -5.13 -2.05 12.03
C VAL A 162 -4.43 -0.93 11.28
N VAL A 163 -4.78 0.33 11.57
CA VAL A 163 -4.13 1.50 10.97
C VAL A 163 -2.65 1.55 11.30
N GLN A 164 -2.27 1.27 12.55
CA GLN A 164 -0.87 1.18 13.00
C GLN A 164 -0.07 0.17 12.17
N GLY A 165 -0.68 -0.97 11.83
CA GLY A 165 -0.08 -1.98 10.98
C GLY A 165 0.18 -1.52 9.54
N MET A 166 -0.54 -0.49 9.08
CA MET A 166 -0.48 0.02 7.71
C MET A 166 0.36 1.30 7.54
N LEU A 167 0.72 2.01 8.62
CA LEU A 167 1.48 3.27 8.55
C LEU A 167 2.74 3.14 7.68
N TRP A 168 3.51 2.05 7.87
CA TRP A 168 4.68 1.77 7.05
C TRP A 168 4.35 1.69 5.55
N TYR A 169 3.26 1.05 5.14
CA TYR A 169 2.92 0.91 3.73
C TYR A 169 2.38 2.20 3.12
N LEU A 170 1.73 3.03 3.94
CA LEU A 170 1.22 4.35 3.58
C LEU A 170 2.30 5.43 3.61
N GLY A 171 3.48 5.14 4.16
CA GLY A 171 4.55 6.13 4.31
C GLY A 171 4.26 7.15 5.42
N LEU A 172 3.52 6.76 6.46
CA LEU A 172 3.29 7.60 7.62
C LEU A 172 4.28 7.25 8.76
N PRO A 173 4.68 8.24 9.58
CA PRO A 173 5.52 7.98 10.75
C PRO A 173 4.87 7.03 11.77
N ASP A 174 5.67 6.20 12.44
CA ASP A 174 5.17 5.20 13.40
C ASP A 174 4.38 5.81 14.59
N ASN A 175 4.65 7.07 14.92
CA ASN A 175 3.97 7.83 15.98
C ASN A 175 2.79 8.66 15.48
N PHE A 176 2.40 8.55 14.21
CA PHE A 176 1.35 9.39 13.61
C PHE A 176 0.03 9.34 14.39
N LEU A 177 -0.40 8.14 14.82
CA LEU A 177 -1.64 7.96 15.58
C LEU A 177 -1.59 8.48 17.03
N LYS A 178 -0.41 8.82 17.55
CA LYS A 178 -0.26 9.36 18.92
C LYS A 178 -0.63 10.84 19.00
N ASN A 179 -0.53 11.57 17.89
CA ASN A 179 -0.82 13.00 17.84
C ASN A 179 -2.28 13.22 17.40
N GLN A 180 -3.18 13.32 18.37
CA GLN A 180 -4.61 13.50 18.12
C GLN A 180 -4.93 14.84 17.43
N GLU A 181 -4.23 15.91 17.81
CA GLU A 181 -4.39 17.23 17.17
C GLU A 181 -4.09 17.16 15.67
N LYS A 182 -3.03 16.43 15.30
CA LYS A 182 -2.69 16.21 13.89
C LYS A 182 -3.76 15.41 13.16
N LEU A 183 -4.38 14.42 13.79
CA LEU A 183 -5.48 13.65 13.18
C LEU A 183 -6.70 14.55 12.92
N LEU A 184 -7.08 15.37 13.91
CA LEU A 184 -8.20 16.32 13.80
C LEU A 184 -7.93 17.39 12.73
N HIS A 185 -6.69 17.91 12.67
CA HIS A 185 -6.28 18.87 11.64
C HIS A 185 -6.49 18.34 10.21
N PHE A 186 -6.31 17.02 9.99
CA PHE A 186 -6.55 16.39 8.70
C PHE A 186 -8.00 15.92 8.47
N GLY A 187 -8.91 16.25 9.40
CA GLY A 187 -10.33 15.93 9.34
C GLY A 187 -10.68 14.50 9.73
N PHE A 188 -9.79 13.76 10.38
CA PHE A 188 -10.13 12.43 10.88
C PHE A 188 -10.91 12.52 12.19
N GLU A 189 -11.88 11.64 12.35
CA GLU A 189 -12.65 11.50 13.57
C GLU A 189 -12.15 10.29 14.37
N ILE A 190 -11.95 10.46 15.66
CA ILE A 190 -11.59 9.36 16.56
C ILE A 190 -12.88 8.85 17.19
N VAL A 191 -13.22 7.59 16.89
CA VAL A 191 -14.46 6.96 17.33
C VAL A 191 -14.15 5.78 18.24
N GLU A 192 -15.09 5.40 19.09
CA GLU A 192 -15.00 4.15 19.84
C GLU A 192 -15.61 3.03 19.01
N ILE A 193 -14.82 1.98 18.77
CA ILE A 193 -15.25 0.73 18.13
C ILE A 193 -15.49 -0.26 19.27
N GLY A 194 -16.43 -1.20 19.06
CA GLY A 194 -16.81 -2.22 20.05
C GLY A 194 -15.62 -2.82 20.82
N ASP A 195 -15.89 -3.23 22.06
CA ASP A 195 -14.89 -3.64 23.07
C ASP A 195 -13.98 -2.51 23.60
N GLY A 196 -14.37 -1.24 23.42
CA GLY A 196 -13.63 -0.08 23.91
C GLY A 196 -12.35 0.24 23.13
N GLU A 197 -12.20 -0.32 21.92
CA GLU A 197 -11.05 -0.06 21.06
C GLU A 197 -11.24 1.27 20.32
N LYS A 198 -10.21 2.13 20.28
CA LYS A 198 -10.26 3.35 19.47
C LYS A 198 -10.14 3.05 17.98
N GLY A 199 -11.00 3.70 17.21
CA GLY A 199 -11.07 3.68 15.76
C GLY A 199 -10.74 5.03 15.14
N LEU A 200 -10.23 4.99 13.92
CA LEU A 200 -10.05 6.17 13.09
C LEU A 200 -11.08 6.11 11.97
N LYS A 201 -11.84 7.18 11.79
CA LYS A 201 -12.87 7.32 10.77
C LYS A 201 -12.48 8.41 9.77
N ALA A 202 -12.69 8.13 8.49
CA ALA A 202 -12.44 9.09 7.42
C ALA A 202 -13.44 10.26 7.49
N PRO A 203 -13.00 11.47 7.09
CA PRO A 203 -13.94 12.56 6.82
C PRO A 203 -14.96 12.15 5.77
N ASP A 204 -16.16 12.71 5.84
CA ASP A 204 -17.19 12.50 4.84
C ASP A 204 -16.68 12.97 3.46
N PRO A 205 -16.64 12.10 2.44
CA PRO A 205 -16.25 12.49 1.08
C PRO A 205 -17.28 13.43 0.43
N GLY A 206 -18.43 13.68 1.05
CA GLY A 206 -19.51 14.47 0.49
C GLY A 206 -20.17 13.72 -0.67
N GLN A 207 -20.56 14.45 -1.71
CA GLN A 207 -21.29 13.88 -2.86
C GLN A 207 -20.38 13.17 -3.88
N THR A 208 -19.07 13.43 -3.86
CA THR A 208 -18.14 12.94 -4.90
C THR A 208 -17.17 11.92 -4.31
N LEU A 209 -17.34 10.65 -4.69
CA LEU A 209 -16.42 9.59 -4.29
C LEU A 209 -15.07 9.68 -5.05
N PRO A 210 -13.95 9.26 -4.43
CA PRO A 210 -12.67 9.20 -5.12
C PRO A 210 -12.70 8.22 -6.29
N LEU A 211 -11.92 8.53 -7.33
CA LEU A 211 -11.71 7.63 -8.47
C LEU A 211 -10.60 6.62 -8.18
N SER A 212 -10.92 5.34 -8.33
CA SER A 212 -9.94 4.26 -8.27
C SER A 212 -8.87 4.38 -9.36
N ALA A 213 -7.70 3.77 -9.15
CA ALA A 213 -6.64 3.71 -10.16
C ALA A 213 -7.15 3.12 -11.48
N LEU A 214 -8.00 2.09 -11.45
CA LEU A 214 -8.55 1.47 -12.65
C LEU A 214 -9.53 2.37 -13.39
N GLN A 215 -10.38 3.11 -12.68
CA GLN A 215 -11.24 4.13 -13.31
C GLN A 215 -10.40 5.23 -13.96
N ARG A 216 -9.33 5.67 -13.29
CA ARG A 216 -8.41 6.68 -13.85
C ARG A 216 -7.65 6.17 -15.07
N ASN A 217 -7.26 4.89 -15.10
CA ASN A 217 -6.69 4.26 -16.30
C ASN A 217 -7.70 4.27 -17.45
N ALA A 218 -8.93 3.83 -17.22
CA ALA A 218 -9.96 3.79 -18.26
C ALA A 218 -10.28 5.17 -18.85
N ILE A 219 -10.32 6.22 -18.01
CA ILE A 219 -10.50 7.60 -18.48
C ILE A 219 -9.33 8.03 -19.37
N ASN A 220 -8.10 7.77 -18.93
CA ASN A 220 -6.91 8.16 -19.69
C ASN A 220 -6.75 7.39 -21.01
N GLU A 221 -7.14 6.12 -21.06
CA GLU A 221 -7.09 5.27 -22.25
C GLU A 221 -8.19 5.62 -23.26
N SER A 222 -9.41 5.89 -22.79
CA SER A 222 -10.55 6.19 -23.66
C SER A 222 -10.68 7.67 -24.06
N GLY A 223 -10.01 8.57 -23.33
CA GLY A 223 -10.20 10.02 -23.47
C GLY A 223 -11.61 10.51 -23.10
N THR A 224 -12.42 9.66 -22.47
CA THR A 224 -13.85 9.90 -22.21
C THR A 224 -14.11 10.10 -20.72
N GLN A 225 -15.11 10.92 -20.37
CA GLN A 225 -15.54 11.10 -18.98
C GLN A 225 -16.10 9.80 -18.38
N LEU A 226 -15.94 9.63 -17.07
CA LEU A 226 -16.35 8.40 -16.37
C LEU A 226 -17.83 8.09 -16.52
N ASP A 227 -18.70 9.10 -16.54
CA ASP A 227 -20.16 8.93 -16.61
C ASP A 227 -20.64 8.32 -17.92
N LEU A 228 -19.79 8.34 -18.95
CA LEU A 228 -20.05 7.75 -20.26
C LEU A 228 -19.43 6.36 -20.41
N LEU A 229 -18.56 5.94 -19.49
CA LEU A 229 -17.92 4.63 -19.51
C LEU A 229 -18.84 3.59 -18.86
N SER A 230 -19.01 2.45 -19.54
CA SER A 230 -19.67 1.32 -18.91
C SER A 230 -18.78 0.76 -17.80
N ARG A 231 -19.39 0.28 -16.71
CA ARG A 231 -18.67 -0.46 -15.66
C ARG A 231 -17.91 -1.67 -16.22
N SER A 232 -18.36 -2.22 -17.35
CA SER A 232 -17.72 -3.35 -18.02
C SER A 232 -16.49 -2.94 -18.84
N ASP A 233 -16.31 -1.66 -19.15
CA ASP A 233 -15.17 -1.14 -19.94
C ASP A 233 -13.95 -0.87 -19.05
N ILE A 234 -14.09 -0.98 -17.73
CA ILE A 234 -13.00 -0.84 -16.78
C ILE A 234 -12.29 -2.19 -16.65
N HIS A 235 -11.09 -2.27 -17.23
CA HIS A 235 -10.28 -3.47 -17.28
C HIS A 235 -9.03 -3.38 -16.38
N PHE A 236 -8.56 -4.52 -15.89
CA PHE A 236 -7.25 -4.58 -15.26
C PHE A 236 -6.16 -4.54 -16.33
N PRO A 237 -5.12 -3.70 -16.18
CA PRO A 237 -3.94 -3.79 -17.03
C PRO A 237 -3.20 -5.11 -16.73
N LEU A 238 -2.92 -5.88 -17.78
CA LEU A 238 -2.36 -7.23 -17.67
C LEU A 238 -0.89 -7.25 -18.08
N PHE A 239 -0.03 -7.73 -17.17
CA PHE A 239 1.42 -7.83 -17.36
C PHE A 239 1.89 -9.28 -17.28
N PRO A 240 1.82 -10.04 -18.39
CA PRO A 240 2.27 -11.43 -18.42
C PRO A 240 3.79 -11.51 -18.19
N SER A 241 4.22 -12.34 -17.24
CA SER A 241 5.64 -12.58 -17.00
C SER A 241 6.26 -13.41 -18.13
N LYS A 242 7.54 -13.15 -18.44
CA LYS A 242 8.25 -13.80 -19.53
C LYS A 242 8.24 -15.34 -19.39
N GLY A 243 7.77 -16.02 -20.43
CA GLY A 243 7.69 -17.47 -20.48
C GLY A 243 6.61 -18.10 -19.57
N ILE A 244 5.59 -17.34 -19.16
CA ILE A 244 4.32 -17.91 -18.67
C ILE A 244 3.35 -17.95 -19.85
N ARG A 245 2.99 -19.15 -20.30
CA ARG A 245 1.87 -19.35 -21.24
C ARG A 245 0.65 -19.80 -20.43
N LEU A 246 -0.37 -18.96 -20.38
CA LEU A 246 -1.66 -19.37 -19.82
C LEU A 246 -2.25 -20.51 -20.67
N LYS A 247 -2.84 -21.51 -20.00
CA LYS A 247 -3.69 -22.49 -20.67
C LYS A 247 -4.89 -21.75 -21.29
N VAL A 248 -5.39 -22.23 -22.43
CA VAL A 248 -6.52 -21.61 -23.16
C VAL A 248 -7.70 -21.32 -22.22
N LYS A 249 -8.18 -22.31 -21.48
CA LYS A 249 -9.27 -22.15 -20.48
C LYS A 249 -9.03 -21.03 -19.46
N ILE A 250 -7.79 -20.79 -19.07
CA ILE A 250 -7.43 -19.77 -18.08
C ILE A 250 -7.43 -18.37 -18.72
N ARG A 251 -6.99 -18.29 -19.98
CA ARG A 251 -7.08 -17.06 -20.77
C ARG A 251 -8.54 -16.69 -21.01
N ASP A 252 -9.35 -17.65 -21.46
CA ASP A 252 -10.78 -17.43 -21.73
C ASP A 252 -11.52 -16.97 -20.46
N TRP A 253 -11.19 -17.58 -19.31
CA TRP A 253 -11.69 -17.16 -18.01
C TRP A 253 -11.29 -15.72 -17.67
N LEU A 254 -10.03 -15.35 -17.89
CA LEU A 254 -9.54 -14.00 -17.62
C LEU A 254 -10.23 -12.98 -18.54
N ASP A 255 -10.43 -13.30 -19.82
CA ASP A 255 -11.12 -12.45 -20.79
C ASP A 255 -12.61 -12.28 -20.43
N GLN A 256 -13.26 -13.31 -19.91
CA GLN A 256 -14.62 -13.21 -19.37
C GLN A 256 -14.65 -12.33 -18.12
N LEU A 257 -13.70 -12.51 -17.20
CA LEU A 257 -13.61 -11.71 -15.98
C LEU A 257 -13.38 -10.23 -16.28
N GLN A 258 -12.59 -9.90 -17.31
CA GLN A 258 -12.39 -8.51 -17.73
C GLN A 258 -13.70 -7.82 -18.13
N LYS A 259 -14.66 -8.54 -18.70
CA LYS A 259 -15.97 -8.03 -19.15
C LYS A 259 -17.01 -7.90 -18.03
N VAL A 260 -16.73 -8.44 -16.84
CA VAL A 260 -17.63 -8.32 -15.67
C VAL A 260 -17.70 -6.85 -15.23
N PRO A 261 -18.85 -6.34 -14.78
CA PRO A 261 -18.94 -4.98 -14.26
C PRO A 261 -17.94 -4.71 -13.12
N TYR A 262 -17.17 -3.64 -13.22
CA TYR A 262 -16.31 -3.16 -12.15
C TYR A 262 -17.12 -2.38 -11.10
N ILE A 263 -16.87 -2.67 -9.82
CA ILE A 263 -17.39 -1.91 -8.68
C ILE A 263 -16.20 -1.23 -8.02
N SER A 264 -16.28 0.10 -7.86
CA SER A 264 -15.22 0.88 -7.23
C SER A 264 -14.99 0.44 -5.77
N PRO A 265 -13.74 0.43 -5.27
CA PRO A 265 -13.42 0.21 -3.87
C PRO A 265 -14.12 1.18 -2.90
N TYR A 266 -14.51 2.36 -3.39
CA TYR A 266 -15.13 3.43 -2.62
C TYR A 266 -16.67 3.43 -2.69
N GLU A 267 -17.26 2.59 -3.55
CA GLU A 267 -18.70 2.40 -3.66
C GLU A 267 -19.22 1.41 -2.62
N ASP A 268 -20.48 1.57 -2.22
CA ASP A 268 -21.16 0.59 -1.36
C ASP A 268 -21.31 -0.75 -2.10
N PHE A 269 -21.11 -1.82 -1.34
CA PHE A 269 -21.09 -3.20 -1.81
C PHE A 269 -21.95 -4.11 -0.93
N SER A 270 -22.81 -3.52 -0.09
CA SER A 270 -23.66 -4.26 0.85
C SER A 270 -24.59 -5.27 0.16
N ASP A 271 -25.02 -4.98 -1.08
CA ASP A 271 -25.90 -5.84 -1.88
C ASP A 271 -25.16 -6.90 -2.72
N LEU A 272 -23.83 -6.99 -2.60
CA LEU A 272 -23.02 -7.84 -3.46
C LEU A 272 -23.02 -9.31 -3.00
N GLU A 273 -23.42 -10.21 -3.90
CA GLU A 273 -23.34 -11.65 -3.65
C GLU A 273 -21.88 -12.11 -3.52
N THR A 274 -21.55 -12.75 -2.39
CA THR A 274 -20.17 -13.06 -1.96
C THR A 274 -19.40 -13.99 -2.90
N TYR A 275 -20.09 -14.82 -3.68
CA TYR A 275 -19.47 -15.84 -4.55
C TYR A 275 -19.62 -15.57 -6.06
N SER A 276 -20.00 -14.34 -6.43
CA SER A 276 -20.16 -13.93 -7.83
C SER A 276 -18.82 -13.57 -8.50
N ASP A 277 -18.78 -13.56 -9.84
CA ASP A 277 -17.62 -13.08 -10.60
C ASP A 277 -17.37 -11.57 -10.35
N VAL A 278 -18.43 -10.83 -10.06
CA VAL A 278 -18.38 -9.42 -9.67
C VAL A 278 -17.67 -9.27 -8.33
N ALA A 279 -17.94 -10.16 -7.37
CA ALA A 279 -17.22 -10.18 -6.09
C ALA A 279 -15.73 -10.52 -6.27
N GLU A 280 -15.37 -11.44 -7.16
CA GLU A 280 -13.97 -11.72 -7.49
C GLU A 280 -13.30 -10.51 -8.15
N LYS A 281 -13.95 -9.87 -9.14
CA LYS A 281 -13.44 -8.65 -9.80
C LYS A 281 -13.30 -7.50 -8.81
N ARG A 282 -14.27 -7.30 -7.92
CA ARG A 282 -14.20 -6.29 -6.86
C ARG A 282 -13.05 -6.58 -5.89
N ALA A 283 -12.89 -7.82 -5.44
CA ALA A 283 -11.82 -8.19 -4.53
C ALA A 283 -10.43 -7.90 -5.13
N ALA A 284 -10.24 -8.23 -6.41
CA ALA A 284 -9.02 -7.87 -7.15
C ALA A 284 -8.87 -6.34 -7.30
N GLY A 285 -9.97 -5.62 -7.57
CA GLY A 285 -10.00 -4.15 -7.67
C GLY A 285 -9.62 -3.44 -6.37
N VAL A 286 -10.14 -3.89 -5.23
CA VAL A 286 -9.81 -3.35 -3.90
C VAL A 286 -8.34 -3.62 -3.56
N LEU A 287 -7.83 -4.83 -3.84
CA LEU A 287 -6.42 -5.16 -3.60
C LEU A 287 -5.48 -4.40 -4.53
N HIS A 288 -5.90 -4.17 -5.78
CA HIS A 288 -5.20 -3.33 -6.73
C HIS A 288 -5.10 -1.89 -6.21
N GLU A 289 -6.22 -1.28 -5.83
CA GLU A 289 -6.23 0.09 -5.32
C GLU A 289 -5.45 0.22 -4.01
N LEU A 290 -5.56 -0.75 -3.11
CA LEU A 290 -4.79 -0.78 -1.87
C LEU A 290 -3.28 -0.79 -2.11
N LEU A 291 -2.81 -1.58 -3.08
CA LEU A 291 -1.38 -1.57 -3.45
C LEU A 291 -1.01 -0.32 -4.24
N SER A 292 -1.93 0.30 -5.00
CA SER A 292 -1.69 1.53 -5.75
C SER A 292 -1.38 2.72 -4.82
N ILE A 293 -1.98 2.74 -3.62
CA ILE A 293 -1.75 3.78 -2.62
C ILE A 293 -0.49 3.57 -1.78
N PHE A 294 0.14 2.39 -1.79
CA PHE A 294 1.34 2.14 -0.98
C PHE A 294 2.62 2.71 -1.59
N VAL A 295 3.61 3.01 -0.73
CA VAL A 295 4.87 3.66 -1.14
C VAL A 295 5.61 2.85 -2.21
N ASP A 296 5.78 1.56 -1.97
CA ASP A 296 6.55 0.65 -2.82
C ASP A 296 5.63 -0.25 -3.66
N ASN A 297 4.36 0.13 -3.82
CA ASN A 297 3.31 -0.62 -4.52
C ASN A 297 3.28 -2.13 -4.19
N SER A 298 3.61 -2.45 -2.95
CA SER A 298 3.77 -3.80 -2.45
C SER A 298 3.54 -3.86 -0.95
N ALA A 299 3.15 -5.03 -0.47
CA ALA A 299 2.97 -5.28 0.96
C ALA A 299 3.18 -6.75 1.31
N GLU A 300 3.43 -7.02 2.58
CA GLU A 300 3.45 -8.40 3.07
C GLU A 300 2.05 -9.00 2.95
N ARG A 301 1.96 -10.22 2.39
CA ARG A 301 0.68 -10.94 2.22
C ARG A 301 -0.09 -11.02 3.54
N ARG A 302 0.60 -11.32 4.66
CA ARG A 302 -0.02 -11.39 5.99
C ARG A 302 -0.69 -10.07 6.41
N ARG A 303 -0.11 -8.92 6.06
CA ARG A 303 -0.61 -7.59 6.42
C ARG A 303 -1.85 -7.24 5.62
N LEU A 304 -1.90 -7.62 4.34
CA LEU A 304 -3.12 -7.51 3.52
C LEU A 304 -4.27 -8.37 4.06
N LEU A 305 -3.97 -9.57 4.58
CA LEU A 305 -4.99 -10.44 5.18
C LEU A 305 -5.59 -9.87 6.47
N CYS A 306 -4.85 -9.05 7.23
CA CYS A 306 -5.39 -8.35 8.39
C CYS A 306 -6.51 -7.37 8.01
N LEU A 307 -6.46 -6.79 6.80
CA LEU A 307 -7.48 -5.86 6.30
C LEU A 307 -8.73 -6.55 5.75
N ARG A 308 -8.71 -7.88 5.60
CA ARG A 308 -9.75 -8.65 4.91
C ARG A 308 -11.17 -8.34 5.41
N LYS A 309 -11.39 -8.40 6.72
CA LYS A 309 -12.72 -8.16 7.32
C LYS A 309 -13.18 -6.72 7.09
N HIS A 310 -12.26 -5.76 7.21
CA HIS A 310 -12.59 -4.34 7.13
C HIS A 310 -12.89 -3.86 5.71
N LEU A 311 -12.23 -4.43 4.71
CA LEU A 311 -12.41 -4.10 3.30
C LEU A 311 -13.51 -4.94 2.61
N GLY A 312 -14.25 -5.74 3.37
CA GLY A 312 -15.30 -6.61 2.82
C GLY A 312 -14.77 -7.67 1.86
N LEU A 313 -13.54 -8.16 2.07
CA LEU A 313 -12.91 -9.14 1.20
C LEU A 313 -13.33 -10.57 1.56
N PRO A 314 -13.47 -11.48 0.57
CA PRO A 314 -13.90 -12.86 0.81
C PRO A 314 -12.91 -13.63 1.70
N GLN A 315 -13.39 -14.66 2.38
CA GLN A 315 -12.56 -15.49 3.29
C GLN A 315 -11.30 -16.04 2.60
N LYS A 316 -11.41 -16.39 1.32
CA LYS A 316 -10.33 -16.90 0.48
C LYS A 316 -9.65 -15.79 -0.35
N CYS A 317 -9.63 -14.52 0.10
CA CYS A 317 -9.03 -13.39 -0.63
C CYS A 317 -7.54 -13.62 -0.97
N HIS A 318 -6.83 -14.44 -0.19
CA HIS A 318 -5.46 -14.82 -0.48
C HIS A 318 -5.30 -15.53 -1.84
N LYS A 319 -6.36 -16.17 -2.36
CA LYS A 319 -6.37 -16.82 -3.67
C LYS A 319 -6.41 -15.83 -4.83
N VAL A 320 -6.89 -14.59 -4.60
CA VAL A 320 -6.93 -13.55 -5.64
C VAL A 320 -5.52 -13.35 -6.22
N PHE A 321 -4.48 -13.32 -5.38
CA PHE A 321 -3.10 -13.17 -5.85
C PHE A 321 -2.61 -14.34 -6.73
N GLU A 322 -3.14 -15.55 -6.51
CA GLU A 322 -2.79 -16.75 -7.28
C GLU A 322 -3.63 -16.86 -8.58
N ARG A 323 -4.86 -16.35 -8.54
CA ARG A 323 -5.80 -16.30 -9.67
C ARG A 323 -5.53 -15.16 -10.63
N HIS A 324 -4.86 -14.09 -10.18
CA HIS A 324 -4.56 -12.89 -10.97
C HIS A 324 -3.05 -12.61 -11.12
N PRO A 325 -2.24 -13.57 -11.62
CA PRO A 325 -0.78 -13.41 -11.72
C PRO A 325 -0.32 -12.45 -12.82
N HIS A 326 -1.23 -11.93 -13.64
CA HIS A 326 -0.94 -10.86 -14.59
C HIS A 326 -1.12 -9.47 -13.97
N VAL A 327 -1.79 -9.37 -12.82
CA VAL A 327 -1.97 -8.12 -12.06
C VAL A 327 -1.01 -8.08 -10.87
N PHE A 328 -0.90 -9.19 -10.14
CA PHE A 328 -0.06 -9.30 -8.95
C PHE A 328 1.13 -10.22 -9.17
N TYR A 329 2.25 -9.91 -8.52
CA TYR A 329 3.40 -10.79 -8.38
C TYR A 329 3.59 -11.17 -6.92
N LEU A 330 3.81 -12.47 -6.65
CA LEU A 330 4.16 -12.95 -5.31
C LEU A 330 5.68 -13.06 -5.20
N LEU A 331 6.29 -12.19 -4.40
CA LEU A 331 7.72 -12.17 -4.11
C LEU A 331 8.00 -12.90 -2.79
N LEU A 332 8.75 -14.00 -2.83
CA LEU A 332 9.18 -14.71 -1.62
C LEU A 332 10.59 -14.29 -1.23
N LYS A 333 10.72 -13.56 -0.11
CA LYS A 333 12.01 -13.09 0.41
C LYS A 333 12.07 -13.22 1.92
N ASN A 334 13.19 -13.72 2.45
CA ASN A 334 13.43 -13.87 3.89
C ASN A 334 12.32 -14.65 4.63
N LYS A 335 11.80 -15.72 4.00
CA LYS A 335 10.64 -16.52 4.47
C LYS A 335 9.32 -15.73 4.58
N THR A 336 9.27 -14.50 4.04
CA THR A 336 8.08 -13.66 3.97
C THR A 336 7.60 -13.56 2.52
N CYS A 337 6.28 -13.69 2.32
CA CYS A 337 5.64 -13.50 1.02
C CYS A 337 5.12 -12.07 0.91
N PHE A 338 5.60 -11.34 -0.09
CA PHE A 338 5.13 -10.01 -0.47
C PHE A 338 4.26 -10.10 -1.72
N VAL A 339 3.21 -9.30 -1.77
CA VAL A 339 2.41 -9.08 -2.97
C VAL A 339 2.87 -7.77 -3.58
N VAL A 340 3.18 -7.78 -4.86
CA VAL A 340 3.65 -6.64 -5.65
C VAL A 340 2.62 -6.37 -6.75
N LEU A 341 2.22 -5.12 -6.91
CA LEU A 341 1.38 -4.69 -8.02
C LEU A 341 2.25 -4.51 -9.27
N LYS A 342 2.02 -5.31 -10.31
CA LYS A 342 2.89 -5.33 -11.51
C LYS A 342 2.84 -4.03 -12.29
N GLU A 343 1.66 -3.42 -12.37
CA GLU A 343 1.43 -2.17 -13.08
C GLU A 343 2.43 -1.08 -12.66
N ALA A 344 2.67 -0.93 -11.36
CA ALA A 344 3.56 0.12 -10.84
C ALA A 344 5.02 0.02 -11.31
N TYR A 345 5.44 -1.12 -11.86
CA TYR A 345 6.81 -1.38 -12.30
C TYR A 345 6.94 -1.63 -13.81
N GLN A 346 5.89 -2.17 -14.44
CA GLN A 346 5.93 -2.58 -15.83
C GLN A 346 5.12 -1.67 -16.76
N ALA A 347 4.22 -0.84 -16.23
CA ALA A 347 3.58 0.18 -17.02
C ALA A 347 4.62 1.26 -17.38
N ASN A 348 4.74 1.56 -18.67
CA ASN A 348 5.59 2.65 -19.16
C ASN A 348 5.13 3.98 -18.54
N GLU A 349 6.00 4.98 -18.48
CA GLU A 349 5.67 6.28 -17.87
C GLU A 349 4.47 6.99 -18.54
N LEU A 350 4.16 6.67 -19.79
CA LEU A 350 2.95 7.15 -20.49
C LEU A 350 1.66 6.37 -20.17
N GLY A 351 1.75 5.18 -19.57
CA GLY A 351 0.60 4.28 -19.33
C GLY A 351 0.25 4.05 -17.85
N SER A 352 1.08 4.50 -16.91
CA SER A 352 0.83 4.30 -15.47
C SER A 352 0.12 5.49 -14.84
N VAL A 353 -1.18 5.38 -14.53
CA VAL A 353 -1.91 6.42 -13.77
C VAL A 353 -1.70 6.28 -12.25
N ILE A 354 -0.94 5.28 -11.83
CA ILE A 354 -0.49 5.12 -10.45
C ILE A 354 0.49 6.26 -10.13
N LYS A 355 0.02 7.21 -9.32
CA LYS A 355 0.81 8.33 -8.83
C LYS A 355 1.92 7.82 -7.91
N ARG A 356 3.19 8.06 -8.30
CA ARG A 356 4.36 7.72 -7.48
C ARG A 356 4.24 8.36 -6.09
N HIS A 357 4.56 7.59 -5.07
CA HIS A 357 4.54 8.07 -3.69
C HIS A 357 5.70 9.04 -3.42
N PRO A 358 5.50 10.18 -2.73
CA PRO A 358 6.57 11.14 -2.44
C PRO A 358 7.81 10.51 -1.78
N LEU A 359 7.59 9.61 -0.80
CA LEU A 359 8.66 8.90 -0.10
C LEU A 359 9.35 7.78 -0.90
N LEU A 360 8.88 7.40 -2.09
CA LEU A 360 9.48 6.30 -2.84
C LEU A 360 10.95 6.59 -3.18
N ASN A 361 11.26 7.83 -3.58
CA ASN A 361 12.62 8.24 -3.91
C ASN A 361 13.52 8.25 -2.67
N VAL A 362 13.00 8.70 -1.52
CA VAL A 362 13.69 8.66 -0.24
C VAL A 362 14.02 7.22 0.15
N ARG A 363 13.06 6.29 0.04
CA ARG A 363 13.31 4.86 0.30
C ARG A 363 14.34 4.25 -0.63
N LYS A 364 14.34 4.61 -1.92
CA LYS A 364 15.37 4.19 -2.87
C LYS A 364 16.76 4.67 -2.46
N LYS A 365 16.89 5.93 -1.98
CA LYS A 365 18.15 6.47 -1.44
C LYS A 365 18.59 5.72 -0.18
N TYR A 366 17.67 5.41 0.73
CA TYR A 366 17.99 4.57 1.90
C TYR A 366 18.53 3.20 1.48
N VAL A 367 17.88 2.54 0.51
CA VAL A 367 18.33 1.25 -0.01
C VAL A 367 19.69 1.36 -0.70
N LYS A 368 19.97 2.45 -1.44
CA LYS A 368 21.30 2.70 -2.03
C LYS A 368 22.38 2.76 -0.95
N LEU A 369 22.13 3.46 0.15
CA LEU A 369 23.05 3.54 1.29
C LEU A 369 23.20 2.19 2.02
N MET A 370 22.15 1.35 2.02
CA MET A 370 22.24 -0.03 2.55
C MET A 370 23.15 -0.89 1.67
N LYS A 371 23.14 -0.69 0.35
CA LYS A 371 24.04 -1.39 -0.58
C LYS A 371 25.49 -0.89 -0.47
N LYS A 372 25.71 0.40 -0.18
CA LYS A 372 27.04 0.94 0.16
C LYS A 372 27.64 0.20 1.35
N SER A 373 26.82 -0.13 2.35
CA SER A 373 27.24 -0.95 3.49
C SER A 373 27.70 -2.36 3.07
N ASP A 374 26.93 -3.03 2.20
CA ASP A 374 27.29 -4.34 1.66
C ASP A 374 28.62 -4.29 0.86
N ALA A 375 28.92 -3.18 0.19
CA ALA A 375 30.19 -2.96 -0.51
C ALA A 375 31.35 -2.72 0.48
N THR A 376 31.17 -1.85 1.47
CA THR A 376 32.16 -1.58 2.53
C THR A 376 32.57 -2.86 3.27
N LEU A 377 31.60 -3.70 3.64
CA LEU A 377 31.87 -4.97 4.32
C LEU A 377 32.60 -5.97 3.42
N ARG A 378 32.31 -5.99 2.11
CA ARG A 378 33.05 -6.81 1.14
C ARG A 378 34.51 -6.35 1.04
N ASN A 379 34.77 -5.05 0.91
CA ASN A 379 36.12 -4.50 0.81
C ASN A 379 36.95 -4.79 2.06
N ARG A 380 36.35 -4.69 3.26
CA ARG A 380 37.00 -5.06 4.54
C ARG A 380 37.43 -6.53 4.58
N ARG A 381 36.64 -7.43 3.97
CA ARG A 381 36.98 -8.87 3.91
C ARG A 381 38.06 -9.17 2.87
N THR A 382 38.11 -8.41 1.77
CA THR A 382 39.06 -8.63 0.67
C THR A 382 40.36 -7.83 0.80
N GLY A 383 40.52 -7.00 1.83
CA GLY A 383 41.72 -6.17 2.06
C GLY A 383 41.98 -5.10 0.99
N LYS A 384 41.01 -4.79 0.13
CA LYS A 384 41.16 -3.79 -0.94
C LYS A 384 40.80 -2.39 -0.43
N PRO A 385 41.60 -1.35 -0.71
CA PRO A 385 41.26 0.02 -0.33
C PRO A 385 39.98 0.47 -1.04
N VAL A 386 39.19 1.30 -0.36
CA VAL A 386 37.96 1.90 -0.90
C VAL A 386 38.36 2.89 -1.98
N SER A 387 38.20 2.54 -3.25
CA SER A 387 38.22 3.52 -4.34
C SER A 387 36.90 4.28 -4.30
N ASP A 388 36.98 5.60 -4.13
CA ASP A 388 35.84 6.51 -4.13
C ASP A 388 35.02 6.35 -5.41
N LEU A 389 33.73 5.99 -5.25
CA LEU A 389 32.75 6.05 -6.31
C LEU A 389 32.16 7.47 -6.32
N ASN A 390 32.91 8.41 -6.88
CA ASN A 390 32.41 9.68 -7.37
C ASN A 390 32.63 9.70 -8.89
N GLU A 391 31.56 9.40 -9.63
CA GLU A 391 31.11 10.11 -10.85
C GLU A 391 29.68 9.64 -11.18
#